data_AF-A0A4S3LZJ9-F1
#
_entry.id   AF-A0A4S3LZJ9-F1
#
_cell.length_a   1.000
_cell.length_b   1.000
_cell.length_c   1.000
_cell.angle_alpha   90.00
_cell.angle_beta   90.00
_cell.angle_gamma   90.00
#
_symmetry.space_group_name_H-M   'P 1'
#
loop_
_entity.id
_entity.type
_entity.pdbx_description
1 polymer ?
#
loop_
_entity_poly.entity_id
_entity_poly.type
_entity_poly.pdbx_seq_one_letter_code
_entity_poly.pdbx_strand_id
1 'polypeptide(L)'
;MGDFVLIDYSIRSFEVLERPLSSIEKEEIFRVFCRVGEVMALKDLPKDYHEFTIMREEHLSRDLECSQYTSHLFEQYRKNLGAGRYFLLLEAQKLVVPSKVRTLLGYNRSSLLQPLMNPFSLLKKVRLDWWLKSLLFPQNYLKNIKSLDIK
;
A
#
# COMPACT_ATOMS: atom_id res chain seq x y z
N MET A 1 1.24 -1.78 17.23
CA MET A 1 0.42 -0.90 16.36
C MET A 1 0.90 -0.88 14.90
N GLY A 2 2.20 -0.81 14.60
CA GLY A 2 2.71 -0.77 13.22
C GLY A 2 2.39 -2.01 12.36
N ASP A 3 2.29 -3.18 13.00
CA ASP A 3 2.12 -4.47 12.31
C ASP A 3 0.78 -4.61 11.58
N PHE A 4 -0.29 -4.00 12.12
CA PHE A 4 -1.62 -4.03 11.49
C PHE A 4 -1.63 -3.34 10.12
N VAL A 5 -0.86 -2.25 9.99
CA VAL A 5 -0.71 -1.53 8.72
C VAL A 5 0.13 -2.37 7.76
N LEU A 6 1.24 -2.95 8.22
CA LEU A 6 2.13 -3.73 7.36
C LEU A 6 1.43 -4.94 6.75
N ILE A 7 0.78 -5.78 7.57
CA ILE A 7 0.11 -7.00 7.10
C ILE A 7 -0.98 -6.65 6.08
N ASP A 8 -1.86 -5.69 6.42
CA ASP A 8 -2.98 -5.32 5.55
C ASP A 8 -2.52 -4.68 4.25
N TYR A 9 -1.58 -3.73 4.29
CA TYR A 9 -1.11 -3.06 3.09
C TYR A 9 -0.28 -4.01 2.20
N SER A 10 0.44 -4.98 2.78
CA SER A 10 1.09 -6.04 2.01
C SER A 10 0.08 -6.91 1.25
N ILE A 11 -0.97 -7.38 1.93
CA ILE A 11 -2.05 -8.17 1.31
C ILE A 11 -2.74 -7.34 0.22
N ARG A 12 -3.18 -6.11 0.53
CA ARG A 12 -3.90 -5.24 -0.42
C ARG A 12 -3.06 -4.90 -1.63
N SER A 13 -1.78 -4.57 -1.44
CA SER A 13 -0.87 -4.27 -2.55
C SER A 13 -0.76 -5.46 -3.50
N PHE A 14 -0.62 -6.68 -2.95
CA PHE A 14 -0.59 -7.88 -3.77
C PHE A 14 -1.91 -8.12 -4.52
N GLU A 15 -3.05 -8.04 -3.82
CA GLU A 15 -4.36 -8.29 -4.42
C GLU A 15 -4.75 -7.26 -5.49
N VAL A 16 -4.28 -6.02 -5.33
CA VAL A 16 -4.45 -4.94 -6.31
C VAL A 16 -3.61 -5.17 -7.57
N LEU A 17 -2.40 -5.70 -7.44
CA LEU A 17 -1.44 -5.83 -8.53
C LEU A 17 -1.50 -7.17 -9.28
N GLU A 18 -1.85 -8.25 -8.59
CA GLU A 18 -1.70 -9.61 -9.09
C GLU A 18 -3.06 -10.32 -9.16
N ARG A 19 -3.49 -10.93 -8.04
CA ARG A 19 -4.75 -11.65 -7.91
C ARG A 19 -5.23 -11.67 -6.47
N PRO A 20 -6.51 -11.94 -6.21
CA PRO A 20 -7.00 -12.22 -4.87
C PRO A 20 -6.22 -13.36 -4.20
N LEU A 21 -5.91 -13.20 -2.92
CA LEU A 21 -5.30 -14.23 -2.10
C LEU A 21 -6.37 -15.12 -1.49
N SER A 22 -6.10 -16.43 -1.43
CA SER A 22 -6.93 -17.38 -0.71
C SER A 22 -6.82 -17.15 0.80
N SER A 23 -7.80 -17.66 1.56
CA SER A 23 -7.76 -17.56 3.03
C SER A 23 -6.52 -18.24 3.63
N ILE A 24 -6.02 -19.30 3.01
CA ILE A 24 -4.80 -20.02 3.45
C ILE A 24 -3.57 -19.15 3.24
N GLU A 25 -3.45 -18.49 2.09
CA GLU A 25 -2.31 -17.59 1.81
C GLU A 25 -2.33 -16.36 2.73
N LYS A 26 -3.51 -15.84 3.07
CA LYS A 26 -3.65 -14.73 4.03
C LYS A 26 -3.21 -15.13 5.43
N GLU A 27 -3.57 -16.34 5.86
CA GLU A 27 -3.14 -16.91 7.14
C GLU A 27 -1.62 -17.15 7.18
N GLU A 28 -1.01 -17.59 6.08
CA GLU A 28 0.43 -17.76 6.00
C GLU A 28 1.18 -16.41 6.12
N ILE A 29 0.75 -15.41 5.35
CA ILE A 29 1.32 -14.06 5.42
C ILE A 29 1.21 -13.53 6.84
N PHE A 30 0.03 -13.66 7.45
CA PHE A 30 -0.23 -13.27 8.82
C PHE A 30 0.75 -13.91 9.82
N ARG A 31 0.98 -15.23 9.72
CA ARG A 31 1.92 -15.95 10.60
C ARG A 31 3.35 -15.46 10.45
N VAL A 32 3.79 -15.18 9.23
CA VAL A 32 5.14 -14.65 8.98
C VAL A 32 5.32 -13.30 9.68
N PHE A 33 4.36 -12.40 9.56
CA PHE A 33 4.42 -11.10 10.22
C PHE A 33 4.30 -11.21 11.74
N CYS A 34 3.44 -12.09 12.26
CA CYS A 34 3.34 -12.31 13.71
C CYS A 34 4.66 -12.79 14.30
N ARG A 35 5.36 -13.71 13.62
CA ARG A 35 6.69 -14.16 14.04
C ARG A 35 7.71 -13.01 14.09
N VAL A 36 7.63 -12.06 13.15
CA VAL A 36 8.47 -10.85 13.19
C VAL A 36 8.07 -9.98 14.39
N GLY A 37 6.78 -9.79 14.62
CA GLY A 37 6.25 -9.04 15.78
C GLY A 37 6.66 -9.64 17.13
N GLU A 38 6.70 -10.97 17.25
CA GLU A 38 7.19 -11.70 18.42
C GLU A 38 8.66 -11.37 18.72
N VAL A 39 9.51 -11.36 17.68
CA VAL A 39 10.94 -10.98 17.81
C VAL A 39 11.07 -9.51 18.24
N MET A 40 10.13 -8.66 17.83
CA MET A 40 10.06 -7.26 18.24
C MET A 40 9.41 -7.06 19.63
N ALA A 41 9.14 -8.16 20.36
CA ALA A 41 8.52 -8.17 21.69
C ALA A 41 7.17 -7.43 21.74
N LEU A 42 6.39 -7.50 20.66
CA LEU A 42 5.05 -6.94 20.63
C LEU A 42 4.12 -7.75 21.52
N LYS A 43 3.31 -7.04 22.29
CA LYS A 43 2.29 -7.62 23.17
C LYS A 43 0.96 -7.71 22.42
N ASP A 44 0.12 -8.63 22.88
CA ASP A 44 -1.27 -8.78 22.43
C ASP A 44 -1.37 -9.02 20.92
N LEU A 45 -0.51 -9.90 20.39
CA LEU A 45 -0.62 -10.34 19.00
C LEU A 45 -1.88 -11.22 18.83
N PRO A 46 -2.66 -11.02 17.76
CA PRO A 46 -3.78 -11.88 17.42
C PRO A 46 -3.33 -13.34 17.22
N LYS A 47 -4.21 -14.29 17.53
CA LYS A 47 -3.95 -15.74 17.45
C LYS A 47 -4.06 -16.29 16.05
N ASP A 48 -4.93 -15.71 15.24
CA ASP A 48 -5.20 -16.11 13.86
C ASP A 48 -5.56 -14.89 13.00
N TYR A 49 -5.65 -15.11 11.69
CA TYR A 49 -5.99 -14.05 10.75
C TYR A 49 -7.40 -13.47 11.02
N HIS A 50 -8.33 -14.26 11.56
CA HIS A 50 -9.67 -13.78 11.85
C HIS A 50 -9.67 -12.76 13.00
N GLU A 51 -9.04 -13.11 14.13
CA GLU A 51 -8.85 -12.19 15.26
C GLU A 51 -8.09 -10.93 14.82
N PHE A 52 -7.07 -11.08 13.98
CA PHE A 52 -6.37 -9.95 13.37
C PHE A 52 -7.32 -9.01 12.62
N THR A 53 -8.24 -9.53 11.81
CA THR A 53 -9.17 -8.67 11.04
C THR A 53 -10.09 -7.86 11.95
N ILE A 54 -10.56 -8.46 13.05
CA ILE A 54 -11.41 -7.79 14.05
C ILE A 54 -10.62 -6.70 14.76
N MET A 55 -9.47 -7.07 15.36
CA MET A 55 -8.61 -6.12 16.07
C MET A 55 -8.18 -4.98 15.16
N ARG A 56 -7.87 -5.27 13.89
CA ARG A 56 -7.51 -4.24 12.91
C ARG A 56 -8.65 -3.26 12.69
N GLU A 57 -9.88 -3.74 12.48
CA GLU A 57 -11.01 -2.84 12.25
C GLU A 57 -11.28 -1.95 13.48
N GLU A 58 -11.17 -2.51 14.68
CA GLU A 58 -11.25 -1.74 15.92
C GLU A 58 -10.17 -0.66 16.01
N HIS A 59 -8.90 -1.00 15.75
CA HIS A 59 -7.80 -0.05 15.72
C HIS A 59 -8.01 1.05 14.66
N LEU A 60 -8.44 0.68 13.45
CA LEU A 60 -8.78 1.66 12.42
C LEU A 60 -9.94 2.55 12.87
N SER A 61 -10.94 2.00 13.56
CA SER A 61 -12.10 2.75 14.03
C SER A 61 -11.74 3.77 15.12
N ARG A 62 -10.81 3.42 16.02
CA ARG A 62 -10.46 4.20 17.21
C ARG A 62 -9.33 5.20 16.96
N ASP A 63 -8.30 4.81 16.21
CA ASP A 63 -7.02 5.51 16.21
C ASP A 63 -6.71 6.25 14.91
N LEU A 64 -7.61 6.19 13.90
CA LEU A 64 -7.49 6.98 12.67
C LEU A 64 -8.29 8.28 12.74
N GLU A 65 -7.55 9.39 12.66
CA GLU A 65 -8.08 10.74 12.52
C GLU A 65 -7.31 11.52 11.45
N CYS A 66 -8.02 12.37 10.70
CA CYS A 66 -7.39 13.33 9.81
C CYS A 66 -7.03 14.59 10.61
N SER A 67 -5.75 14.74 10.93
CA SER A 67 -5.25 15.89 11.69
C SER A 67 -4.64 16.97 10.78
N GLN A 68 -4.41 18.15 11.34
CA GLN A 68 -3.63 19.21 10.67
C GLN A 68 -2.24 18.74 10.22
N TYR A 69 -1.61 17.81 10.94
CA TYR A 69 -0.31 17.26 10.59
C TYR A 69 -0.41 16.37 9.34
N THR A 70 -1.51 15.65 9.19
CA THR A 70 -1.80 14.87 7.99
C THR A 70 -1.90 15.83 6.80
N SER A 71 -2.73 16.87 6.86
CA SER A 71 -2.86 17.84 5.76
C SER A 71 -1.52 18.48 5.40
N HIS A 72 -0.75 18.91 6.40
CA HIS A 72 0.56 19.52 6.18
C HIS A 72 1.55 18.53 5.54
N LEU A 73 1.54 17.26 5.94
CA LEU A 73 2.37 16.22 5.34
C LEU A 73 2.09 16.08 3.82
N PHE A 74 0.81 16.02 3.43
CA PHE A 74 0.41 15.92 2.03
C PHE A 74 0.85 17.16 1.22
N GLU A 75 0.78 18.36 1.82
CA GLU A 75 1.30 19.57 1.18
C GLU A 75 2.82 19.51 0.95
N GLN A 76 3.58 19.00 1.92
CA GLN A 76 5.03 18.85 1.77
C GLN A 76 5.39 17.82 0.69
N TYR A 77 4.66 16.70 0.61
CA TYR A 77 4.81 15.75 -0.50
C TYR A 77 4.53 16.40 -1.85
N ARG A 78 3.45 17.19 -1.95
CA ARG A 78 3.11 17.90 -3.20
C ARG A 78 4.21 18.87 -3.63
N LYS A 79 4.78 19.62 -2.69
CA LYS A 79 5.89 20.56 -2.94
C LYS A 79 7.14 19.85 -3.43
N ASN A 80 7.50 18.73 -2.81
CA ASN A 80 8.76 18.02 -3.13
C ASN A 80 8.66 17.13 -4.38
N LEU A 81 7.52 16.50 -4.63
CA LEU A 81 7.34 15.57 -5.76
C LEU A 81 6.98 16.30 -7.07
N GLY A 82 6.36 17.48 -6.96
CA GLY A 82 5.70 18.16 -8.06
C GLY A 82 4.36 17.52 -8.42
N ALA A 83 3.52 18.26 -9.16
CA ALA A 83 2.11 17.92 -9.37
C ALA A 83 1.89 16.54 -10.02
N GLY A 84 2.70 16.14 -11.00
CA GLY A 84 2.52 14.86 -11.70
C GLY A 84 2.81 13.63 -10.84
N ARG A 85 3.96 13.60 -10.16
CA ARG A 85 4.32 12.50 -9.25
C ARG A 85 3.42 12.45 -8.03
N TYR A 86 3.03 13.61 -7.52
CA TYR A 86 2.08 13.70 -6.43
C TYR A 86 0.71 13.15 -6.82
N PHE A 87 0.21 13.46 -8.03
CA PHE A 87 -1.04 12.88 -8.53
C PHE A 87 -0.95 11.35 -8.64
N LEU A 88 0.14 10.81 -9.18
CA LEU A 88 0.34 9.36 -9.27
C LEU A 88 0.39 8.70 -7.88
N LEU A 89 1.05 9.34 -6.92
CA LEU A 89 1.09 8.88 -5.53
C LEU A 89 -0.32 8.79 -4.92
N LEU A 90 -1.14 9.83 -5.10
CA LEU A 90 -2.51 9.84 -4.59
C LEU A 90 -3.37 8.74 -5.23
N GLU A 91 -3.23 8.53 -6.54
CA GLU A 91 -3.96 7.47 -7.23
C GLU A 91 -3.52 6.07 -6.77
N ALA A 92 -2.21 5.84 -6.59
CA ALA A 92 -1.70 4.59 -6.03
C ALA A 92 -2.23 4.36 -4.60
N GLN A 93 -2.24 5.41 -3.76
CA GLN A 93 -2.80 5.33 -2.42
C GLN A 93 -4.28 4.97 -2.44
N LYS A 94 -5.11 5.58 -3.31
CA LYS A 94 -6.55 5.28 -3.40
C LYS A 94 -6.84 3.79 -3.62
N LEU A 95 -5.95 3.07 -4.31
CA LEU A 95 -6.09 1.64 -4.59
C LEU A 95 -5.89 0.77 -3.34
N VAL A 96 -4.91 1.12 -2.50
CA VAL A 96 -4.50 0.29 -1.36
C VAL A 96 -5.08 0.74 -0.03
N VAL A 97 -5.50 2.00 0.12
CA VAL A 97 -6.00 2.50 1.42
C VAL A 97 -7.32 1.84 1.82
N PRO A 98 -7.53 1.57 3.12
CA PRO A 98 -8.82 1.14 3.66
C PRO A 98 -9.94 2.15 3.37
N SER A 99 -11.18 1.67 3.33
CA SER A 99 -12.38 2.49 3.06
C SER A 99 -12.53 3.66 4.03
N LYS A 100 -12.23 3.45 5.32
CA LYS A 100 -12.26 4.50 6.34
C LYS A 100 -11.25 5.61 6.03
N VAL A 101 -10.01 5.24 5.73
CA VAL A 101 -8.94 6.19 5.36
C VAL A 101 -9.31 6.98 4.10
N ARG A 102 -9.89 6.30 3.10
CA ARG A 102 -10.39 6.96 1.88
C ARG A 102 -11.41 8.05 2.19
N THR A 103 -12.32 7.77 3.13
CA THR A 103 -13.35 8.71 3.58
C THR A 103 -12.74 9.88 4.34
N LEU A 104 -11.80 9.62 5.26
CA LEU A 104 -11.10 10.65 6.04
C LEU A 104 -10.26 11.60 5.17
N LEU A 105 -9.70 11.10 4.07
CA LEU A 105 -8.92 11.90 3.12
C LEU A 105 -9.79 12.57 2.04
N GLY A 106 -11.12 12.40 2.08
CA GLY A 106 -12.03 12.98 1.10
C GLY A 106 -11.84 12.46 -0.32
N TYR A 107 -11.26 11.26 -0.48
CA TYR A 107 -11.07 10.65 -1.80
C TYR A 107 -12.41 10.18 -2.36
N ASN A 108 -12.66 10.52 -3.62
CA ASN A 108 -13.78 10.00 -4.41
C ASN A 108 -13.73 8.46 -4.49
N ARG A 109 -14.90 7.82 -4.57
CA ARG A 109 -15.05 6.34 -4.44
C ARG A 109 -14.24 5.54 -5.46
N SER A 110 -13.95 6.10 -6.64
CA SER A 110 -13.21 5.45 -7.73
C SER A 110 -11.81 6.05 -7.89
N SER A 111 -10.79 5.18 -7.94
CA SER A 111 -9.48 5.56 -8.47
C SER A 111 -9.55 5.53 -10.00
N LEU A 112 -8.93 6.52 -10.65
CA LEU A 112 -8.79 6.54 -12.11
C LEU A 112 -7.87 5.42 -12.60
N LEU A 113 -7.01 4.88 -11.71
CA LEU A 113 -6.15 3.73 -12.00
C LEU A 113 -6.87 2.39 -11.84
N GLN A 114 -8.06 2.34 -11.24
CA GLN A 114 -8.80 1.08 -11.05
C GLN A 114 -9.08 0.33 -12.37
N PRO A 115 -9.54 0.97 -13.47
CA PRO A 115 -9.69 0.29 -14.76
C PRO A 115 -8.34 -0.04 -15.44
N LEU A 116 -7.25 0.61 -15.05
CA LEU A 116 -5.89 0.33 -15.53
C LEU A 116 -5.23 -0.86 -14.81
N MET A 117 -5.78 -1.31 -13.67
CA MET A 117 -5.23 -2.44 -12.90
C MET A 117 -5.49 -3.79 -13.57
N ASN A 118 -6.66 -3.98 -14.20
CA ASN A 118 -6.96 -5.22 -14.95
C ASN A 118 -5.96 -5.52 -16.09
N PRO A 119 -5.54 -4.54 -16.91
CA PRO A 119 -4.46 -4.76 -17.87
C PRO A 119 -3.06 -4.59 -17.27
N PHE A 120 -2.87 -4.21 -16.01
CA PHE A 120 -1.53 -3.94 -15.47
C PHE A 120 -0.66 -5.20 -15.36
N SER A 121 -1.26 -6.35 -15.04
CA SER A 121 -0.59 -7.66 -15.12
C SER A 121 -0.19 -8.00 -16.58
N LEU A 122 -0.96 -7.52 -17.56
CA LEU A 122 -0.64 -7.64 -18.99
C LEU A 122 0.41 -6.59 -19.43
N LEU A 123 0.44 -5.41 -18.82
CA LEU A 123 1.46 -4.37 -19.05
C LEU A 123 2.82 -4.76 -18.49
N LYS A 124 2.92 -5.57 -17.42
CA LYS A 124 4.22 -6.15 -16.98
C LYS A 124 4.91 -6.96 -18.11
N LYS A 125 4.15 -7.44 -19.10
CA LYS A 125 4.70 -8.11 -20.30
C LYS A 125 5.06 -7.13 -21.44
N VAL A 126 4.66 -5.87 -21.37
CA VAL A 126 4.87 -4.84 -22.41
C VAL A 126 5.73 -3.71 -21.84
N ARG A 127 6.67 -3.16 -22.63
CA ARG A 127 7.71 -2.19 -22.20
C ARG A 127 7.23 -0.83 -21.63
N LEU A 128 5.95 -0.68 -21.28
CA LEU A 128 5.38 0.49 -20.60
C LEU A 128 5.89 0.67 -19.16
N ASP A 129 6.48 -0.38 -18.58
CA ASP A 129 7.16 -0.32 -17.28
C ASP A 129 8.22 0.79 -17.19
N TRP A 130 8.91 1.11 -18.30
CA TRP A 130 9.97 2.13 -18.27
C TRP A 130 9.43 3.55 -18.11
N TRP A 131 8.28 3.86 -18.70
CA TRP A 131 7.62 5.17 -18.53
C TRP A 131 7.11 5.34 -17.10
N LEU A 132 6.50 4.31 -16.53
CA LEU A 132 6.08 4.29 -15.12
C LEU A 132 7.27 4.38 -14.16
N LYS A 133 8.32 3.58 -14.38
CA LYS A 133 9.55 3.63 -13.58
C LYS A 133 10.19 5.03 -13.64
N SER A 134 10.27 5.66 -14.81
CA SER A 134 10.86 7.01 -14.95
C SER A 134 10.03 8.15 -14.34
N LEU A 135 8.71 7.98 -14.26
CA LEU A 135 7.83 8.91 -13.55
C LEU A 135 7.93 8.71 -12.02
N LEU A 136 7.96 7.46 -11.56
CA LEU A 136 8.01 7.09 -10.13
C LEU A 136 9.38 7.33 -9.48
N PHE A 137 10.47 7.07 -10.19
CA PHE A 137 11.82 7.13 -9.63
C PHE A 137 12.60 8.36 -10.14
N PRO A 138 13.34 9.07 -9.26
CA PRO A 138 14.29 10.08 -9.71
C PRO A 138 15.33 9.44 -10.63
N GLN A 139 15.82 10.17 -11.64
CA GLN A 139 16.73 9.64 -12.67
C GLN A 139 17.98 8.95 -12.10
N ASN A 140 18.42 9.38 -10.91
CA ASN A 140 19.57 8.82 -10.21
C ASN A 140 19.32 7.39 -9.70
N TYR A 141 18.08 7.04 -9.35
CA TYR A 141 17.70 5.70 -8.90
C TYR A 141 17.44 4.72 -10.05
N LEU A 142 17.07 5.22 -11.23
CA LEU A 142 16.84 4.40 -12.42
C LEU A 142 18.09 3.64 -12.87
N LYS A 143 19.29 4.23 -12.67
CA LYS A 143 20.56 3.56 -12.95
C LYS A 143 20.79 2.35 -12.03
N ASN A 144 20.42 2.48 -10.75
CA ASN A 144 20.59 1.43 -9.75
C ASN A 144 19.55 0.31 -9.88
N ILE A 145 18.34 0.63 -10.34
CA ILE A 145 17.30 -0.39 -10.62
C ILE A 145 17.69 -1.24 -11.84
N LYS A 146 18.28 -0.63 -12.87
CA LYS A 146 18.79 -1.38 -14.04
C LYS A 146 19.89 -2.39 -13.69
N SER A 147 20.69 -2.13 -12.65
CA SER A 147 21.69 -3.09 -12.18
C SER A 147 21.09 -4.23 -11.32
N LEU A 148 19.87 -4.05 -10.82
CA LEU A 148 19.16 -5.06 -10.02
C LEU A 148 18.22 -5.95 -10.86
N ASP A 149 17.78 -5.47 -12.04
CA ASP A 149 17.01 -6.24 -13.05
C ASP A 149 17.88 -7.31 -13.77
N ILE A 150 19.05 -7.68 -13.24
CA ILE A 150 19.86 -8.80 -13.71
C ILE A 150 19.50 -10.06 -12.91
N LYS A 151 18.41 -10.73 -13.30
CA LYS A 151 18.27 -12.20 -13.28
C LYS A 151 16.97 -12.65 -13.95
#